data_AF-A0A0D6AW38-F1
#
_entry.id   AF-A0A0D6AW38-F1
#
_cell.length_a   1.000
_cell.length_b   1.000
_cell.length_c   1.000
_cell.angle_alpha   90.00
_cell.angle_beta   90.00
_cell.angle_gamma   90.00
#
_symmetry.space_group_name_H-M   'P 1'
#
loop_
_entity.id
_entity.type
_entity.pdbx_description
1 polymer ?
#
loop_
_entity_poly.entity_id
_entity_poly.type
_entity_poly.pdbx_seq_one_letter_code
_entity_poly.pdbx_strand_id
1 'polypeptide(L)'
;MTFSVTQKKAIKLLSVGTNYRQTCKLLKISRHSLWKWRKIPEFQCAIEQEKQRYLISYVEDLDAFKKKSIALLTAFLDDDNVPLEKRISIAFDAINTAKTIKIQYLN
;
A
#
# COMPACT_ATOMS: atom_id res chain seq x y z
N MET A 1 16.63 -14.49 18.29
CA MET A 1 16.33 -13.44 19.28
C MET A 1 14.82 -13.20 19.28
N THR A 2 14.17 -13.14 20.44
CA THR A 2 12.70 -12.99 20.54
C THR A 2 12.37 -11.56 20.93
N PHE A 3 11.74 -10.78 20.03
CA PHE A 3 11.30 -9.42 20.34
C PHE A 3 10.10 -9.43 21.30
N SER A 4 10.07 -8.45 22.21
CA SER A 4 8.89 -8.16 23.03
C SER A 4 7.68 -7.78 22.18
N VAL A 5 6.47 -7.91 22.74
CA VAL A 5 5.22 -7.53 22.05
C VAL A 5 5.27 -6.08 21.58
N THR A 6 5.78 -5.16 22.40
CA THR A 6 5.90 -3.74 22.07
C THR A 6 6.90 -3.50 20.93
N GLN A 7 8.03 -4.19 20.93
CA GLN A 7 9.01 -4.13 19.84
C GLN A 7 8.42 -4.66 18.53
N LYS A 8 7.68 -5.77 18.55
CA LYS A 8 6.99 -6.30 17.36
C LYS A 8 5.99 -5.28 16.80
N LYS A 9 5.22 -4.62 17.67
CA LYS A 9 4.30 -3.54 17.25
C LYS A 9 5.06 -2.34 16.65
N ALA A 10 6.19 -1.96 17.24
CA ALA A 10 7.03 -0.87 16.73
C ALA A 10 7.61 -1.21 15.34
N ILE A 11 8.08 -2.45 15.15
CA ILE A 11 8.58 -2.94 13.86
C ILE A 11 7.51 -2.77 12.78
N LYS A 12 6.28 -3.25 13.03
CA LYS A 12 5.15 -3.12 12.09
C LYS A 12 4.80 -1.67 11.75
N LEU A 13 4.76 -0.79 12.74
CA LEU A 13 4.45 0.62 12.49
C LEU A 13 5.53 1.29 11.64
N LEU A 14 6.80 1.03 11.94
CA LEU A 14 7.93 1.58 11.21
C LEU A 14 8.05 1.00 9.79
N SER A 15 7.68 -0.26 9.58
CA SER A 15 7.70 -0.88 8.24
C SER A 15 6.64 -0.29 7.31
N VAL A 16 5.51 0.19 7.83
CA VAL A 16 4.47 0.86 7.03
C VAL A 16 4.76 2.38 6.87
N GLY A 17 5.92 2.85 7.34
CA GLY A 17 6.33 4.26 7.17
C GLY A 17 5.86 5.22 8.26
N THR A 18 5.30 4.72 9.36
CA THR A 18 4.96 5.56 10.52
C THR A 18 6.23 6.20 11.07
N ASN A 19 6.24 7.52 11.25
CA ASN A 19 7.45 8.21 11.67
C ASN A 19 7.77 7.96 13.15
N TYR A 20 9.03 8.24 13.51
CA TYR A 20 9.57 7.98 14.83
C TYR A 20 8.74 8.56 16.00
N ARG A 21 8.25 9.80 15.84
CA ARG A 21 7.46 10.50 16.87
C ARG A 21 6.08 9.87 17.02
N GLN A 22 5.45 9.53 15.91
CA GLN A 22 4.14 8.88 15.88
C GLN A 22 4.19 7.50 16.51
N THR A 23 5.19 6.67 16.17
CA THR A 23 5.38 5.34 16.76
C THR A 23 5.54 5.41 18.28
N CYS A 24 6.32 6.36 18.79
CA CYS A 24 6.44 6.57 20.24
C CYS A 24 5.10 6.94 20.88
N LYS A 25 4.33 7.84 20.25
CA LYS A 25 3.03 8.29 20.74
C LYS A 25 2.00 7.15 20.77
N LEU A 26 1.90 6.38 19.69
CA LEU A 26 0.94 5.29 19.55
C LEU A 26 1.20 4.15 20.54
N LEU A 27 2.47 3.83 20.77
CA LEU A 27 2.87 2.74 21.68
C LEU A 27 3.10 3.19 23.13
N LYS A 28 2.95 4.49 23.42
CA LYS A 28 3.23 5.09 24.73
C LYS A 28 4.64 4.72 25.24
N ILE A 29 5.64 4.75 24.36
CA ILE A 29 7.04 4.46 24.70
C ILE A 29 7.90 5.72 24.65
N SER A 30 8.99 5.71 25.43
CA SER A 30 9.97 6.81 25.40
C SER A 30 10.74 6.81 24.08
N ARG A 31 11.14 8.02 23.64
CA ARG A 31 12.03 8.18 22.49
C ARG A 31 13.38 7.50 22.72
N HIS A 32 13.88 7.49 23.95
CA HIS A 32 15.16 6.84 24.27
C HIS A 32 15.11 5.33 24.05
N SER A 33 14.01 4.70 24.46
CA SER A 33 13.80 3.26 24.28
C SER A 33 13.79 2.87 22.80
N LEU A 34 13.04 3.61 21.97
CA LEU A 34 13.00 3.35 20.53
C LEU A 34 14.37 3.60 19.86
N TRP A 35 15.14 4.57 20.36
CA TRP A 35 16.47 4.90 19.83
C TRP A 35 17.44 3.76 20.09
N LYS A 36 17.44 3.23 21.32
CA LYS A 36 18.22 2.04 21.70
C LYS A 36 17.88 0.85 20.83
N TRP A 37 16.59 0.57 20.60
CA TRP A 37 16.19 -0.54 19.74
C TRP A 37 16.67 -0.37 18.31
N ARG A 38 16.60 0.85 17.76
CA ARG A 38 17.07 1.10 16.39
C ARG A 38 18.57 0.91 16.21
N LYS A 39 19.37 0.95 17.27
CA LYS A 39 20.80 0.64 17.23
C LYS A 39 21.11 -0.86 17.16
N ILE A 40 20.12 -1.71 17.46
CA ILE A 40 20.26 -3.17 17.40
C ILE A 40 20.11 -3.61 15.93
N PRO A 41 21.13 -4.24 15.30
CA PRO A 41 21.08 -4.66 13.90
C PRO A 41 19.90 -5.58 13.60
N GLU A 42 19.58 -6.52 14.50
CA GLU A 42 18.48 -7.47 14.35
C GLU A 42 17.13 -6.75 14.30
N PHE A 43 16.97 -5.66 15.04
CA PHE A 43 15.75 -4.86 15.03
C PHE A 43 15.59 -4.10 13.71
N GLN A 44 16.67 -3.57 13.14
CA GLN A 44 16.65 -2.96 11.80
C GLN A 44 16.35 -4.01 10.71
N CYS A 45 16.99 -5.18 10.79
CA CYS A 45 16.75 -6.28 9.88
C CYS A 45 15.28 -6.72 9.91
N ALA A 46 14.68 -6.82 11.10
CA ALA A 46 13.27 -7.15 11.25
C ALA A 46 12.32 -6.09 10.66
N ILE A 47 12.66 -4.80 10.75
CA ILE A 47 11.89 -3.74 10.06
C ILE A 47 11.95 -3.94 8.55
N GLU A 48 13.13 -4.21 8.00
CA GLU A 48 13.30 -4.36 6.57
C GLU A 48 12.61 -5.61 6.02
N GLN A 49 12.69 -6.73 6.75
CA GLN A 49 11.94 -7.94 6.41
C GLN A 49 10.42 -7.71 6.40
N GLU A 50 9.91 -6.99 7.40
CA GLU A 50 8.48 -6.70 7.47
C GLU A 50 8.05 -5.72 6.36
N LYS A 51 8.91 -4.75 5.98
CA LYS A 51 8.66 -3.90 4.80
C LYS A 51 8.50 -4.74 3.53
N GLN A 52 9.42 -5.67 3.29
CA GLN A 52 9.36 -6.53 2.10
C GLN A 52 8.08 -7.37 2.08
N ARG A 53 7.63 -7.88 3.23
CA ARG A 53 6.35 -8.59 3.34
C ARG A 53 5.16 -7.69 2.98
N TYR A 54 5.14 -6.45 3.48
CA TYR A 54 4.09 -5.51 3.12
C TYR A 54 4.12 -5.17 1.63
N LEU A 55 5.30 -4.97 1.03
CA LEU A 55 5.41 -4.71 -0.41
C LEU A 55 4.82 -5.86 -1.25
N ILE A 56 5.14 -7.11 -0.91
CA ILE A 56 4.58 -8.28 -1.59
C ILE A 56 3.05 -8.31 -1.44
N SER A 57 2.54 -8.16 -0.22
CA SER A 57 1.10 -8.10 0.04
C SER A 57 0.41 -6.98 -0.72
N TYR A 58 1.02 -5.79 -0.79
CA TYR A 58 0.45 -4.66 -1.54
C TYR A 58 0.42 -4.92 -3.03
N VAL A 59 1.43 -5.59 -3.59
CA VAL A 59 1.42 -5.98 -5.01
C VAL A 59 0.29 -6.97 -5.30
N GLU A 60 0.08 -7.95 -4.42
CA GLU A 60 -1.04 -8.90 -4.53
C GLU A 60 -2.40 -8.21 -4.43
N ASP A 61 -2.57 -7.30 -3.46
CA ASP A 61 -3.79 -6.53 -3.30
C ASP A 61 -4.07 -5.65 -4.53
N LEU A 62 -3.04 -4.97 -5.06
CA LEU A 62 -3.16 -4.15 -6.27
C LEU A 62 -3.54 -4.99 -7.50
N ASP A 63 -2.98 -6.18 -7.65
CA ASP A 63 -3.36 -7.09 -8.73
C ASP A 63 -4.81 -7.58 -8.57
N ALA A 64 -5.23 -7.89 -7.34
CA ALA A 64 -6.60 -8.27 -7.05
C ALA A 64 -7.60 -7.13 -7.35
N PHE A 65 -7.27 -5.89 -6.94
CA PHE A 65 -8.07 -4.71 -7.28
C PHE A 65 -8.12 -4.46 -8.78
N LYS A 66 -6.99 -4.59 -9.49
CA LYS A 66 -6.94 -4.47 -10.94
C LYS A 66 -7.87 -5.49 -11.62
N LYS A 67 -7.83 -6.76 -11.21
CA LYS A 67 -8.71 -7.81 -11.74
C LYS A 67 -10.18 -7.52 -11.49
N LYS A 68 -10.54 -7.07 -10.28
CA LYS A 68 -11.92 -6.66 -9.95
C LYS A 68 -12.40 -5.49 -10.80
N SER A 69 -11.57 -4.46 -10.98
CA SER A 69 -11.90 -3.31 -11.82
C SER A 69 -12.09 -3.71 -13.28
N ILE A 70 -11.25 -4.59 -13.82
CA ILE A 70 -11.41 -5.13 -15.18
C ILE A 70 -12.74 -5.88 -15.29
N ALA A 71 -13.03 -6.80 -14.36
CA ALA A 71 -14.26 -7.59 -14.38
C ALA A 71 -15.52 -6.71 -14.32
N LEU A 72 -15.52 -5.68 -13.47
CA LEU A 72 -16.63 -4.72 -13.38
C LEU A 72 -16.81 -3.91 -14.67
N LEU A 73 -15.71 -3.44 -15.27
CA LEU A 73 -15.75 -2.70 -16.53
C LEU A 73 -16.24 -3.59 -17.68
N THR A 74 -15.77 -4.84 -17.76
CA THR A 74 -16.25 -5.80 -18.76
C THR A 74 -17.74 -6.07 -18.59
N ALA A 75 -18.19 -6.39 -17.37
CA ALA A 75 -19.61 -6.62 -17.09
C ALA A 75 -20.49 -5.42 -17.44
N PHE A 76 -20.00 -4.20 -17.21
CA PHE A 76 -20.70 -2.97 -17.59
C PHE A 76 -20.77 -2.77 -19.11
N LEU A 77 -19.70 -3.10 -19.84
CA LEU A 77 -19.70 -3.01 -21.31
C LEU A 77 -20.65 -4.04 -21.94
N ASP A 78 -20.79 -5.20 -21.30
CA ASP A 78 -21.68 -6.28 -21.74
C ASP A 78 -23.13 -6.11 -21.23
N ASP A 79 -23.44 -5.06 -20.47
CA ASP A 79 -24.80 -4.79 -19.96
C ASP A 79 -25.67 -4.11 -21.03
N ASP A 80 -26.62 -4.86 -21.56
CA ASP A 80 -27.58 -4.40 -22.57
C ASP A 80 -28.58 -3.36 -22.04
N ASN A 81 -28.71 -3.21 -20.72
CA ASN A 81 -29.54 -2.15 -20.12
C ASN A 81 -28.84 -0.78 -20.16
N VAL A 82 -27.53 -0.75 -20.45
CA VAL A 82 -26.78 0.50 -20.57
C VAL A 82 -26.79 0.95 -22.03
N PRO A 83 -27.23 2.20 -22.33
CA PRO A 83 -27.16 2.76 -23.67
C PRO A 83 -25.74 2.68 -24.24
N LEU A 84 -25.62 2.24 -25.50
CA LEU A 84 -24.35 2.05 -26.19
C LEU A 84 -23.46 3.31 -26.14
N GLU A 85 -24.04 4.49 -26.28
CA GLU A 85 -23.34 5.78 -26.20
C GLU A 85 -22.64 6.00 -24.85
N LYS A 86 -23.28 5.60 -23.74
CA LYS A 86 -22.67 5.68 -22.40
C LYS A 86 -21.53 4.68 -22.23
N ARG A 87 -21.68 3.46 -22.77
CA ARG A 87 -20.61 2.44 -22.78
C ARG A 87 -19.38 2.93 -23.56
N ILE A 88 -19.59 3.54 -24.72
CA ILE A 88 -18.54 4.11 -25.57
C ILE A 88 -17.85 5.31 -24.88
N SER A 89 -18.61 6.26 -24.32
CA SER A 89 -18.05 7.44 -23.63
C SER A 89 -17.08 7.04 -22.50
N ILE A 90 -17.48 6.11 -21.65
CA ILE A 90 -16.67 5.67 -20.51
C ILE A 90 -15.40 4.94 -20.97
N ALA A 91 -15.47 4.16 -22.04
CA ALA A 91 -14.28 3.52 -22.62
C ALA A 91 -13.26 4.55 -23.12
N PHE A 92 -13.72 5.63 -23.78
CA PHE A 92 -12.84 6.72 -24.21
C PHE A 92 -12.26 7.52 -23.03
N ASP A 93 -13.05 7.82 -22.01
CA ASP A 93 -12.60 8.51 -20.79
C ASP A 93 -11.54 7.69 -20.05
N ALA A 94 -11.71 6.36 -19.95
CA ALA A 94 -10.73 5.47 -19.35
C ALA A 94 -9.39 5.48 -20.10
N ILE A 95 -9.42 5.48 -21.45
CA ILE A 95 -8.21 5.56 -22.30
C ILE A 95 -7.48 6.89 -22.10
N ASN A 96 -8.22 8.00 -22.05
CA ASN A 96 -7.64 9.32 -21.87
C ASN A 96 -7.02 9.47 -20.47
N THR A 97 -7.69 9.00 -19.44
CA THR A 97 -7.19 9.04 -18.05
C THR A 97 -5.89 8.23 -17.90
N ALA A 98 -5.80 7.06 -18.52
CA ALA A 98 -4.60 6.21 -18.49
C ALA A 98 -3.38 6.88 -19.17
N LYS A 99 -3.59 7.67 -20.23
CA LYS A 99 -2.53 8.45 -20.89
C LYS A 99 -2.04 9.60 -20.00
N THR A 100 -2.96 10.33 -19.35
CA THR A 100 -2.61 11.47 -18.49
C THR A 100 -1.78 11.05 -17.28
N ILE A 101 -2.11 9.91 -16.67
CA ILE A 101 -1.37 9.36 -15.53
C ILE A 101 0.06 9.00 -15.94
N LYS A 102 0.28 8.40 -17.12
CA LYS A 102 1.64 8.08 -17.61
C LYS A 102 2.56 9.29 -17.76
N ILE A 103 2.00 10.47 -18.07
CA ILE A 103 2.78 11.69 -18.31
C ILE A 103 3.26 12.32 -16.98
N GLN A 104 2.52 12.14 -15.87
CA GLN A 104 2.87 12.77 -14.59
C GLN A 104 3.99 12.05 -13.80
N TYR A 105 4.27 10.78 -14.09
CA TYR A 105 5.33 10.01 -13.40
C TYR A 105 6.68 9.99 -14.16
N LEU A 106 6.79 10.71 -15.27
CA LEU A 106 8.01 10.78 -16.10
C LEU A 106 8.66 12.18 -16.15
N ASN A 107 8.19 13.13 -15.33
CA ASN A 107 8.77 14.47 -15.20
C ASN A 107 9.37 14.70 -13.82
#